data_AF-A0A5K1IQ93-F1
#
_entry.id   AF-A0A5K1IQ93-F1
#
_cell.length_a   1.000
_cell.length_b   1.000
_cell.length_c   1.000
_cell.angle_alpha   90.00
_cell.angle_beta   90.00
_cell.angle_gamma   90.00
#
_symmetry.space_group_name_H-M   'P 1'
#
loop_
_entity.id
_entity.type
_entity.pdbx_description
1 polymer ?
#
loop_
_entity_poly.entity_id
_entity_poly.type
_entity_poly.pdbx_seq_one_letter_code
_entity_poly.pdbx_strand_id
1 'polypeptide(L)'
;MKKRRLTAAAVATACLLTLTLAGCGGANDVKSASEPLAVSQAFGQKSVWVQYNKNDAIEKDGEIDRILVFDGNGNVTAYQCDGATFADLNGKSDDEIVEMAKEQDKKVFDTERQDALDSTAPAIERIQSAYDTLKDEYDSGTYTSGLGGSALSDLTDADLEEMKSLYSQVLNDLEAQLNAAKDGQAATKSATYQEPKAQPYTLHIETDGSGNNTQSETISFDAPSYSFYKAQSGRKGQVDDEEQTPADVLTWGINVSYTEAGKAIRNERIELFSPVNKQTVYDMTFAGFSGLATTVNENHAGFVLDTPDTKGIEVD
;
A
#
# COMPACT_ATOMS: atom_id res chain seq x y z
N MET A 1 16.83 57.67 10.60
CA MET A 1 16.90 56.35 9.91
C MET A 1 15.60 55.60 10.18
N LYS A 2 14.79 55.45 9.12
CA LYS A 2 13.49 54.72 9.13
C LYS A 2 13.76 53.21 9.13
N LYS A 3 13.11 52.46 10.02
CA LYS A 3 12.83 51.03 9.79
C LYS A 3 11.37 50.76 10.18
N ARG A 4 10.48 50.90 9.20
CA ARG A 4 9.12 50.37 9.26
C ARG A 4 9.24 48.85 9.13
N ARG A 5 8.83 48.11 10.14
CA ARG A 5 8.57 46.67 10.05
C ARG A 5 7.14 46.52 9.55
N LEU A 6 6.99 46.10 8.29
CA LEU A 6 5.73 45.65 7.72
C LEU A 6 5.54 44.19 8.16
N THR A 7 4.60 43.96 9.06
CA THR A 7 4.03 42.63 9.31
C THR A 7 3.11 42.31 8.12
N ALA A 8 3.56 41.41 7.25
CA ALA A 8 2.71 40.81 6.23
C ALA A 8 1.82 39.78 6.91
N ALA A 9 0.52 40.06 7.01
CA ALA A 9 -0.48 39.06 7.33
C ALA A 9 -0.65 38.18 6.07
N ALA A 10 -0.20 36.94 6.15
CA ALA A 10 -0.54 35.93 5.15
C ALA A 10 -2.02 35.58 5.32
N VAL A 11 -2.86 36.11 4.44
CA VAL A 11 -4.24 35.67 4.28
C VAL A 11 -4.17 34.35 3.50
N ALA A 12 -4.23 33.24 4.22
CA ALA A 12 -4.49 31.93 3.62
C ALA A 12 -5.95 31.92 3.16
N THR A 13 -6.18 32.29 1.90
CA THR A 13 -7.48 32.14 1.26
C THR A 13 -7.72 30.66 1.02
N ALA A 14 -8.31 29.98 2.00
CA ALA A 14 -8.93 28.68 1.78
C ALA A 14 -10.16 28.90 0.88
N CYS A 15 -9.98 28.72 -0.43
CA CYS A 15 -11.09 28.59 -1.36
C CYS A 15 -11.78 27.25 -1.08
N LEU A 16 -12.69 27.25 -0.10
CA LEU A 16 -13.77 26.26 0.00
C LEU A 16 -14.64 26.44 -1.26
N LEU A 17 -14.29 25.71 -2.31
CA LEU A 17 -15.14 25.50 -3.47
C LEU A 17 -16.28 24.57 -3.03
N THR A 18 -17.30 25.14 -2.41
CA THR A 18 -18.61 24.50 -2.29
C THR A 18 -19.22 24.44 -3.68
N LEU A 19 -18.88 23.39 -4.43
CA LEU A 19 -19.51 23.06 -5.70
C LEU A 19 -20.92 22.53 -5.40
N THR A 20 -21.88 23.43 -5.29
CA THR A 20 -23.29 23.05 -5.43
C THR A 20 -23.53 22.74 -6.91
N LEU A 21 -23.33 21.49 -7.32
CA LEU A 21 -23.84 20.97 -8.59
C LEU A 21 -25.38 21.02 -8.54
N ALA A 22 -25.96 22.14 -8.94
CA ALA A 22 -27.37 22.24 -9.25
C ALA A 22 -27.53 22.03 -10.77
N GLY A 23 -28.23 20.97 -11.18
CA GLY A 23 -28.51 20.73 -12.59
C GLY A 23 -29.40 19.52 -12.90
N CYS A 24 -30.69 19.64 -12.58
CA CYS A 24 -31.83 19.05 -13.31
C CYS A 24 -32.09 17.52 -13.29
N GLY A 25 -32.92 17.09 -12.34
CA GLY A 25 -34.29 16.64 -12.64
C GLY A 25 -34.48 15.44 -13.58
N GLY A 26 -34.13 14.25 -13.11
CA GLY A 26 -34.42 12.97 -13.76
C GLY A 26 -33.30 11.98 -13.46
N ALA A 27 -33.09 11.66 -12.17
CA ALA A 27 -31.82 11.11 -11.70
C ALA A 27 -31.50 9.74 -12.34
N ASN A 28 -30.59 9.74 -13.32
CA ASN A 28 -29.86 8.57 -13.77
C ASN A 28 -28.94 8.14 -12.61
N ASP A 29 -29.48 7.31 -11.73
CA ASP A 29 -28.75 6.66 -10.64
C ASP A 29 -27.67 5.72 -11.20
N VAL A 30 -26.53 5.62 -10.50
CA VAL A 30 -25.35 4.83 -10.92
C VAL A 30 -25.69 3.39 -11.29
N LYS A 31 -26.73 2.80 -10.70
CA LYS A 31 -27.13 1.41 -10.98
C LYS A 31 -28.14 1.27 -12.10
N SER A 32 -28.92 2.32 -12.37
CA SER A 32 -30.12 2.22 -13.22
C SER A 32 -30.19 3.22 -14.37
N ALA A 33 -29.09 3.93 -14.63
CA ALA A 33 -29.00 4.94 -15.67
C ALA A 33 -29.50 4.44 -17.04
N SER A 34 -30.40 5.22 -17.63
CA SER A 34 -30.99 4.99 -18.95
C SER A 34 -30.16 5.58 -20.10
N GLU A 35 -29.19 6.44 -19.77
CA GLU A 35 -28.21 7.01 -20.67
C GLU A 35 -26.80 6.81 -20.06
N PRO A 36 -25.73 6.73 -20.89
CA PRO A 36 -24.39 6.52 -20.36
C PRO A 36 -23.98 7.60 -19.37
N LEU A 37 -23.39 7.21 -18.24
CA LEU A 37 -22.89 8.14 -17.20
C LEU A 37 -21.41 8.46 -17.39
N ALA A 38 -21.06 9.74 -17.36
CA ALA A 38 -19.66 10.17 -17.28
C ALA A 38 -19.04 9.84 -15.91
N VAL A 39 -17.71 9.77 -15.83
CA VAL A 39 -16.95 9.44 -14.60
C VAL A 39 -17.33 10.40 -13.46
N SER A 40 -17.30 11.70 -13.71
CA SER A 40 -17.63 12.76 -12.77
C SER A 40 -19.07 12.70 -12.26
N GLN A 41 -20.01 12.26 -13.12
CA GLN A 41 -21.40 12.06 -12.74
C GLN A 41 -21.58 10.80 -11.90
N ALA A 42 -20.83 9.74 -12.20
CA ALA A 42 -20.93 8.47 -11.49
C ALA A 42 -20.33 8.59 -10.07
N PHE A 43 -19.13 9.16 -9.94
CA PHE A 43 -18.46 9.37 -8.66
C PHE A 43 -19.02 10.55 -7.86
N GLY A 44 -19.67 11.50 -8.53
CA GLY A 44 -20.45 12.57 -7.90
C GLY A 44 -21.73 12.09 -7.21
N GLN A 45 -22.01 10.79 -7.25
CA GLN A 45 -23.15 10.16 -6.57
C GLN A 45 -22.66 9.16 -5.51
N LYS A 46 -23.52 8.87 -4.53
CA LYS A 46 -23.27 7.77 -3.59
C LYS A 46 -23.22 6.46 -4.34
N SER A 47 -22.11 5.76 -4.27
CA SER A 47 -21.91 4.50 -5.00
C SER A 47 -20.77 3.67 -4.41
N VAL A 48 -20.81 2.36 -4.65
CA VAL A 48 -19.79 1.40 -4.24
C VAL A 48 -19.13 0.81 -5.47
N TRP A 49 -17.80 0.85 -5.52
CA TRP A 49 -17.00 0.37 -6.63
C TRP A 49 -15.97 -0.65 -6.15
N VAL A 50 -15.71 -1.63 -6.99
CA VAL A 50 -14.80 -2.75 -6.78
C VAL A 50 -13.57 -2.52 -7.65
N GLN A 51 -12.43 -2.31 -7.01
CA GLN A 51 -11.13 -2.25 -7.67
C GLN A 51 -10.57 -3.66 -7.81
N TYR A 52 -10.04 -3.96 -8.99
CA TYR A 52 -9.43 -5.24 -9.33
C TYR A 52 -8.28 -5.01 -10.32
N ASN A 53 -7.44 -6.02 -10.52
CA ASN A 53 -6.38 -5.97 -11.52
C ASN A 53 -6.97 -5.76 -12.92
N LYS A 54 -6.61 -4.66 -13.57
CA LYS A 54 -7.15 -4.26 -14.88
C LYS A 54 -6.94 -5.26 -16.00
N ASN A 55 -6.00 -6.20 -15.83
CA ASN A 55 -5.71 -7.25 -16.82
C ASN A 55 -6.55 -8.51 -16.62
N ASP A 56 -7.30 -8.60 -15.52
CA ASP A 56 -8.08 -9.78 -15.15
C ASP A 56 -9.55 -9.59 -15.54
N ALA A 57 -10.24 -10.71 -15.77
CA ALA A 57 -11.68 -10.71 -16.02
C ALA A 57 -12.47 -10.58 -14.71
N ILE A 58 -13.69 -10.06 -14.78
CA ILE A 58 -14.60 -10.05 -13.64
C ILE A 58 -15.24 -11.44 -13.56
N GLU A 59 -14.64 -12.32 -12.77
CA GLU A 59 -15.10 -13.70 -12.57
C GLU A 59 -15.13 -14.07 -11.10
N LYS A 60 -15.80 -15.20 -10.77
CA LYS A 60 -16.08 -15.59 -9.38
C LYS A 60 -14.85 -15.65 -8.48
N ASP A 61 -13.71 -16.10 -9.01
CA ASP A 61 -12.46 -16.25 -8.26
C ASP A 61 -11.52 -15.04 -8.46
N GLY A 62 -11.97 -14.01 -9.20
CA GLY A 62 -11.23 -12.79 -9.42
C GLY A 62 -11.02 -12.04 -8.11
N GLU A 63 -9.77 -11.69 -7.83
CA GLU A 63 -9.37 -11.03 -6.60
C GLU A 63 -9.82 -9.55 -6.59
N ILE A 64 -10.20 -9.09 -5.40
CA ILE A 64 -10.57 -7.70 -5.16
C ILE A 64 -9.43 -7.02 -4.42
N ASP A 65 -8.86 -5.96 -5.00
CA ASP A 65 -7.83 -5.15 -4.35
C ASP A 65 -8.46 -4.26 -3.27
N ARG A 66 -9.52 -3.54 -3.66
CA ARG A 66 -10.19 -2.56 -2.80
C ARG A 66 -11.68 -2.44 -3.09
N ILE A 67 -12.43 -2.02 -2.07
CA ILE A 67 -13.77 -1.47 -2.24
C ILE A 67 -13.71 0.04 -2.00
N LEU A 68 -14.20 0.82 -2.97
CA LEU A 68 -14.27 2.27 -2.94
C LEU A 68 -15.72 2.72 -2.71
N VAL A 69 -15.93 3.57 -1.71
CA VAL A 69 -17.25 4.09 -1.34
C VAL A 69 -17.27 5.59 -1.54
N PHE A 70 -17.97 6.05 -2.58
CA PHE A 70 -18.16 7.46 -2.87
C PHE A 70 -19.32 8.02 -2.05
N ASP A 71 -19.13 9.20 -1.46
CA ASP A 71 -20.15 9.84 -0.62
C ASP A 71 -21.10 10.78 -1.38
N GLY A 72 -20.81 11.02 -2.68
CA GLY A 72 -21.51 11.97 -3.54
C GLY A 72 -21.19 13.45 -3.27
N ASN A 73 -20.25 13.73 -2.37
CA ASN A 73 -19.81 15.08 -2.00
C ASN A 73 -18.32 15.31 -2.29
N GLY A 74 -17.75 14.54 -3.23
CA GLY A 74 -16.35 14.66 -3.64
C GLY A 74 -15.36 13.90 -2.75
N ASN A 75 -15.83 12.98 -1.90
CA ASN A 75 -14.96 12.12 -1.11
C ASN A 75 -15.17 10.64 -1.41
N VAL A 76 -14.11 9.87 -1.18
CA VAL A 76 -14.08 8.42 -1.30
C VAL A 76 -13.47 7.81 -0.04
N THR A 77 -14.06 6.73 0.45
CA THR A 77 -13.45 5.86 1.46
C THR A 77 -12.99 4.59 0.77
N ALA A 78 -11.72 4.21 0.95
CA ALA A 78 -11.14 3.03 0.34
C ALA A 78 -10.80 1.99 1.41
N TYR A 79 -11.32 0.78 1.24
CA TYR A 79 -11.07 -0.38 2.09
C TYR A 79 -10.19 -1.36 1.32
N GLN A 80 -9.07 -1.80 1.90
CA GLN A 80 -8.23 -2.86 1.35
C GLN A 80 -8.92 -4.20 1.52
N CYS A 81 -9.04 -4.98 0.45
CA CYS A 81 -9.87 -6.20 0.45
C CYS A 81 -9.11 -7.45 0.01
N ASP A 82 -7.77 -7.42 0.04
CA ASP A 82 -6.90 -8.56 -0.31
C ASP A 82 -7.40 -9.86 0.33
N GLY A 83 -7.55 -10.90 -0.50
CA GLY A 83 -8.10 -12.20 -0.11
C GLY A 83 -9.63 -12.32 -0.20
N ALA A 84 -10.35 -11.27 -0.59
CA ALA A 84 -11.75 -11.35 -1.02
C ALA A 84 -11.84 -11.48 -2.55
N THR A 85 -12.95 -12.04 -3.01
CA THR A 85 -13.23 -12.31 -4.43
C THR A 85 -14.60 -11.78 -4.84
N PHE A 86 -14.88 -11.71 -6.15
CA PHE A 86 -16.22 -11.38 -6.63
C PHE A 86 -17.30 -12.37 -6.18
N ALA A 87 -16.96 -13.64 -5.88
CA ALA A 87 -17.91 -14.58 -5.30
C ALA A 87 -18.43 -14.13 -3.92
N ASP A 88 -17.60 -13.43 -3.15
CA ASP A 88 -17.98 -12.94 -1.82
C ASP A 88 -18.99 -11.78 -1.90
N LEU A 89 -19.12 -11.13 -3.06
CA LEU A 89 -20.11 -10.08 -3.30
C LEU A 89 -21.51 -10.63 -3.60
N ASN A 90 -21.62 -11.90 -4.02
CA ASN A 90 -22.84 -12.45 -4.59
C ASN A 90 -24.08 -12.23 -3.69
N GLY A 91 -25.10 -11.60 -4.25
CA GLY A 91 -26.38 -11.35 -3.58
C GLY A 91 -26.35 -10.26 -2.50
N LYS A 92 -25.22 -9.56 -2.32
CA LYS A 92 -25.11 -8.45 -1.35
C LYS A 92 -25.62 -7.15 -1.94
N SER A 93 -26.33 -6.39 -1.11
CA SER A 93 -26.59 -4.96 -1.32
C SER A 93 -25.32 -4.12 -1.11
N ASP A 94 -25.35 -2.84 -1.51
CA ASP A 94 -24.20 -1.94 -1.30
C ASP A 94 -23.83 -1.83 0.17
N ASP A 95 -24.81 -1.69 1.07
CA ASP A 95 -24.55 -1.60 2.51
C ASP A 95 -23.88 -2.88 3.03
N GLU A 96 -24.29 -4.05 2.54
CA GLU A 96 -23.67 -5.33 2.90
C GLU A 96 -22.28 -5.51 2.30
N ILE A 97 -22.01 -4.95 1.10
CA ILE A 97 -20.67 -4.91 0.51
C ILE A 97 -19.77 -4.00 1.34
N VAL A 98 -20.27 -2.84 1.79
CA VAL A 98 -19.50 -1.91 2.64
C VAL A 98 -19.16 -2.53 3.99
N GLU A 99 -20.11 -3.20 4.64
CA GLU A 99 -19.81 -3.88 5.91
C GLU A 99 -18.82 -5.04 5.72
N MET A 100 -18.96 -5.83 4.64
CA MET A 100 -17.95 -6.84 4.29
C MET A 100 -16.57 -6.22 4.06
N ALA A 101 -16.50 -5.10 3.35
CA ALA A 101 -15.25 -4.40 3.08
C ALA A 101 -14.56 -3.93 4.37
N LYS A 102 -15.30 -3.41 5.34
CA LYS A 102 -14.77 -3.04 6.67
C LYS A 102 -14.22 -4.23 7.44
N GLU A 103 -14.93 -5.36 7.42
CA GLU A 103 -14.48 -6.59 8.07
C GLU A 103 -13.21 -7.12 7.42
N GLN A 104 -13.15 -7.12 6.09
CA GLN A 104 -12.00 -7.58 5.34
C GLN A 104 -10.80 -6.64 5.51
N ASP A 105 -10.97 -5.33 5.46
CA ASP A 105 -9.92 -4.33 5.67
C ASP A 105 -9.25 -4.48 7.03
N LYS A 106 -10.05 -4.67 8.08
CA LYS A 106 -9.54 -5.01 9.41
C LYS A 106 -8.78 -6.34 9.42
N LYS A 107 -9.29 -7.36 8.72
CA LYS A 107 -8.63 -8.67 8.62
C LYS A 107 -7.29 -8.57 7.88
N VAL A 108 -7.19 -7.78 6.81
CA VAL A 108 -5.94 -7.51 6.10
C VAL A 108 -4.94 -6.83 7.05
N PHE A 109 -5.37 -5.79 7.79
CA PHE A 109 -4.53 -5.17 8.82
C PHE A 109 -4.00 -6.20 9.83
N ASP A 110 -4.88 -7.03 10.39
CA ASP A 110 -4.52 -8.01 11.42
C ASP A 110 -3.55 -9.07 10.87
N THR A 111 -3.77 -9.52 9.63
CA THR A 111 -2.93 -10.52 8.94
C THR A 111 -1.55 -9.96 8.64
N GLU A 112 -1.46 -8.80 7.98
CA GLU A 112 -0.19 -8.16 7.64
C GLU A 112 0.63 -7.83 8.90
N ARG A 113 -0.04 -7.41 9.97
CA ARG A 113 0.59 -7.14 11.26
C ARG A 113 1.14 -8.43 11.87
N GLN A 114 0.36 -9.50 11.88
CA GLN A 114 0.78 -10.78 12.45
C GLN A 114 1.94 -11.40 11.65
N ASP A 115 1.85 -11.40 10.32
CA ASP A 115 2.91 -11.88 9.44
C ASP A 115 4.23 -11.15 9.68
N ALA A 116 4.17 -9.83 9.89
CA ALA A 116 5.36 -9.04 10.21
C ALA A 116 5.96 -9.37 11.58
N LEU A 117 5.13 -9.68 12.58
CA LEU A 117 5.60 -10.13 13.89
C LEU A 117 6.25 -11.51 13.81
N ASP A 118 5.61 -12.43 13.10
CA ASP A 118 6.05 -13.81 12.94
C ASP A 118 7.33 -13.90 12.11
N SER A 119 7.52 -13.02 11.13
CA SER A 119 8.78 -12.94 10.37
C SER A 119 9.91 -12.32 11.20
N THR A 120 9.60 -11.24 11.94
CA THR A 120 10.62 -10.42 12.60
C THR A 120 11.15 -11.05 13.90
N ALA A 121 10.31 -11.77 14.65
CA ALA A 121 10.72 -12.45 15.88
C ALA A 121 11.93 -13.40 15.69
N PRO A 122 11.88 -14.39 14.78
CA PRO A 122 13.00 -15.31 14.59
C PRO A 122 14.21 -14.62 13.93
N ALA A 123 14.03 -13.50 13.23
CA ALA A 123 15.16 -12.69 12.74
C ALA A 123 15.90 -12.01 13.91
N ILE A 124 15.18 -11.42 14.88
CA ILE A 124 15.77 -10.82 16.09
C ILE A 124 16.58 -11.86 16.86
N GLU A 125 16.04 -13.07 17.06
CA GLU A 125 16.74 -14.13 17.81
C GLU A 125 18.07 -14.51 17.13
N ARG A 126 18.08 -14.66 15.81
CA ARG A 126 19.30 -14.98 15.05
C ARG A 126 20.33 -13.87 15.10
N ILE A 127 19.92 -12.62 14.88
CA ILE A 127 20.83 -11.46 14.97
C ILE A 127 21.42 -11.37 16.38
N GLN A 128 20.60 -11.53 17.41
CA GLN A 128 21.04 -11.49 18.81
C GLN A 128 22.03 -12.60 19.11
N SER A 129 21.76 -13.84 18.69
CA SER A 129 22.65 -14.99 18.93
C SER A 129 24.02 -14.81 18.26
N ALA A 130 24.04 -14.30 17.02
CA ALA A 130 25.29 -13.99 16.31
C ALA A 130 26.05 -12.86 17.00
N TYR A 131 25.36 -11.78 17.38
CA TYR A 131 25.94 -10.66 18.12
C TYR A 131 26.58 -11.12 19.43
N ASP A 132 25.84 -11.87 20.27
CA ASP A 132 26.31 -12.30 21.59
C ASP A 132 27.55 -13.19 21.49
N THR A 133 27.58 -14.11 20.52
CA THR A 133 28.72 -15.01 20.30
C THR A 133 29.96 -14.24 19.84
N LEU A 134 29.83 -13.40 18.81
CA LEU A 134 30.95 -12.61 18.30
C LEU A 134 31.43 -11.58 19.33
N LYS A 135 30.52 -11.07 20.17
CA LYS A 135 30.85 -10.10 21.22
C LYS A 135 31.66 -10.75 22.34
N ASP A 136 31.26 -11.94 22.78
CA ASP A 136 32.01 -12.73 23.76
C ASP A 136 33.41 -13.08 23.24
N GLU A 137 33.51 -13.51 21.98
CA GLU A 137 34.81 -13.79 21.35
C GLU A 137 35.71 -12.55 21.24
N TYR A 138 35.12 -11.39 20.90
CA TYR A 138 35.83 -10.12 20.82
C TYR A 138 36.34 -9.65 22.19
N ASP A 139 35.49 -9.71 23.22
CA ASP A 139 35.80 -9.26 24.58
C ASP A 139 36.80 -10.20 25.27
N SER A 140 36.69 -11.51 25.03
CA SER A 140 37.63 -12.51 25.54
C SER A 140 38.95 -12.56 24.76
N GLY A 141 39.00 -11.96 23.57
CA GLY A 141 40.16 -11.98 22.68
C GLY A 141 40.43 -13.35 22.06
N THR A 142 39.42 -14.22 21.96
CA THR A 142 39.58 -15.59 21.45
C THR A 142 39.45 -15.68 19.94
N TYR A 143 38.56 -14.86 19.33
CA TYR A 143 38.34 -14.76 17.88
C TYR A 143 38.11 -16.12 17.18
N THR A 144 37.51 -17.09 17.88
CA THR A 144 37.38 -18.48 17.43
C THR A 144 36.69 -18.59 16.07
N SER A 145 35.63 -17.82 15.86
CA SER A 145 34.86 -17.83 14.62
C SER A 145 35.67 -17.29 13.43
N GLY A 146 36.45 -16.23 13.62
CA GLY A 146 37.31 -15.67 12.58
C GLY A 146 38.56 -16.51 12.29
N LEU A 147 39.05 -17.28 13.27
CA LEU A 147 40.22 -18.15 13.11
C LEU A 147 39.96 -19.39 12.25
N GLY A 148 38.70 -19.84 12.14
CA GLY A 148 38.33 -20.99 11.30
C GLY A 148 39.08 -22.28 11.65
N GLY A 149 39.49 -22.46 12.91
CA GLY A 149 40.27 -23.61 13.38
C GLY A 149 41.79 -23.40 13.44
N SER A 150 42.31 -22.23 13.06
CA SER A 150 43.72 -21.85 13.24
C SER A 150 44.01 -21.47 14.70
N ALA A 151 45.26 -21.60 15.17
CA ALA A 151 45.63 -21.13 16.50
C ALA A 151 45.88 -19.61 16.48
N LEU A 152 45.45 -18.90 17.54
CA LEU A 152 45.66 -17.46 17.65
C LEU A 152 47.15 -17.07 17.57
N SER A 153 48.02 -17.95 18.08
CA SER A 153 49.49 -17.80 18.05
C SER A 153 50.09 -17.82 16.64
N ASP A 154 49.33 -18.29 15.64
CA ASP A 154 49.77 -18.38 14.26
C ASP A 154 49.59 -17.04 13.52
N LEU A 155 48.85 -16.10 14.11
CA LEU A 155 48.63 -14.77 13.55
C LEU A 155 49.81 -13.84 13.80
N THR A 156 50.11 -12.98 12.82
CA THR A 156 50.98 -11.83 13.06
C THR A 156 50.21 -10.74 13.81
N ASP A 157 50.93 -9.77 14.41
CA ASP A 157 50.29 -8.60 15.02
C ASP A 157 49.39 -7.85 14.03
N ALA A 158 49.78 -7.80 12.75
CA ALA A 158 48.99 -7.16 11.71
C ALA A 158 47.67 -7.91 11.42
N ASP A 159 47.74 -9.25 11.31
CA ASP A 159 46.55 -10.09 11.08
C ASP A 159 45.58 -10.01 12.28
N LEU A 160 46.13 -9.94 13.51
CA LEU A 160 45.32 -9.78 14.72
C LEU A 160 44.59 -8.43 14.77
N GLU A 161 45.25 -7.34 14.37
CA GLU A 161 44.59 -6.03 14.30
C GLU A 161 43.51 -5.98 13.19
N GLU A 162 43.74 -6.64 12.06
CA GLU A 162 42.70 -6.80 11.03
C GLU A 162 41.50 -7.60 11.54
N MET A 163 41.74 -8.71 12.25
CA MET A 163 40.68 -9.51 12.88
C MET A 163 39.85 -8.69 13.87
N LYS A 164 40.49 -7.89 14.73
CA LYS A 164 39.79 -6.99 15.65
C LYS A 164 38.93 -5.98 14.91
N SER A 165 39.46 -5.39 13.84
CA SER A 165 38.73 -4.43 13.02
C SER A 165 37.49 -5.08 12.39
N LEU A 166 37.63 -6.31 11.86
CA LEU A 166 36.52 -7.06 11.27
C LEU A 166 35.42 -7.32 12.31
N TYR A 167 35.77 -7.89 13.47
CA TYR A 167 34.80 -8.13 14.54
C TYR A 167 34.12 -6.83 14.98
N SER A 168 34.88 -5.75 15.18
CA SER A 168 34.32 -4.48 15.60
C SER A 168 33.33 -3.93 14.57
N GLN A 169 33.63 -4.03 13.27
CA GLN A 169 32.71 -3.62 12.22
C GLN A 169 31.43 -4.46 12.22
N VAL A 170 31.58 -5.78 12.22
CA VAL A 170 30.44 -6.72 12.19
C VAL A 170 29.55 -6.57 13.42
N LEU A 171 30.12 -6.35 14.60
CA LEU A 171 29.37 -6.09 15.83
C LEU A 171 28.54 -4.80 15.73
N ASN A 172 29.11 -3.72 15.19
CA ASN A 172 28.37 -2.47 14.98
C ASN A 172 27.20 -2.66 14.00
N ASP A 173 27.42 -3.40 12.91
CA ASP A 173 26.39 -3.68 11.91
C ASP A 173 25.26 -4.55 12.47
N LEU A 174 25.61 -5.58 13.25
CA LEU A 174 24.64 -6.45 13.93
C LEU A 174 23.85 -5.68 14.99
N GLU A 175 24.49 -4.80 15.77
CA GLU A 175 23.81 -3.96 16.76
C GLU A 175 22.80 -3.03 16.09
N ALA A 176 23.18 -2.36 14.99
CA ALA A 176 22.28 -1.50 14.23
C ALA A 176 21.06 -2.27 13.69
N GLN A 177 21.30 -3.45 13.11
CA GLN A 177 20.25 -4.33 12.58
C GLN A 177 19.31 -4.84 13.69
N LEU A 178 19.88 -5.25 14.82
CA LEU A 178 19.12 -5.72 15.98
C LEU A 178 18.23 -4.62 16.55
N ASN A 179 18.76 -3.39 16.67
CA ASN A 179 18.00 -2.24 17.15
C ASN A 179 16.87 -1.89 16.18
N ALA A 180 17.15 -1.81 14.87
CA ALA A 180 16.12 -1.59 13.85
C ALA A 180 15.02 -2.66 13.89
N ALA A 181 15.39 -3.93 14.06
CA ALA A 181 14.43 -5.03 14.15
C ALA A 181 13.56 -4.96 15.41
N LYS A 182 14.16 -4.65 16.56
CA LYS A 182 13.44 -4.45 17.83
C LYS A 182 12.50 -3.26 17.76
N ASP A 183 12.95 -2.13 17.22
CA ASP A 183 12.14 -0.92 17.06
C ASP A 183 10.98 -1.15 16.10
N GLY A 184 11.23 -1.79 14.94
CA GLY A 184 10.21 -2.18 13.98
C GLY A 184 9.18 -3.16 14.55
N GLN A 185 9.63 -4.15 15.32
CA GLN A 185 8.74 -5.08 16.01
C GLN A 185 7.89 -4.37 17.08
N ALA A 186 8.48 -3.45 17.86
CA ALA A 186 7.76 -2.67 18.85
C ALA A 186 6.70 -1.76 18.21
N ALA A 187 7.05 -1.07 17.12
CA ALA A 187 6.12 -0.27 16.33
C ALA A 187 4.95 -1.13 15.82
N THR A 188 5.25 -2.30 15.25
CA THR A 188 4.23 -3.25 14.74
C THR A 188 3.31 -3.77 15.85
N LYS A 189 3.85 -4.10 17.03
CA LYS A 189 3.05 -4.51 18.20
C LYS A 189 2.10 -3.39 18.66
N SER A 190 2.58 -2.14 18.61
CA SER A 190 1.80 -0.97 19.05
C SER A 190 0.76 -0.50 18.05
N ALA A 191 0.87 -0.92 16.78
CA ALA A 191 -0.04 -0.52 15.73
C ALA A 191 -1.46 -1.03 16.03
N THR A 192 -2.43 -0.13 15.88
CA THR A 192 -3.85 -0.44 16.03
C THR A 192 -4.59 -0.12 14.74
N TYR A 193 -5.56 -0.97 14.42
CA TYR A 193 -6.44 -0.75 13.28
C TYR A 193 -7.19 0.58 13.46
N GLN A 194 -7.24 1.36 12.37
CA GLN A 194 -8.05 2.55 12.26
C GLN A 194 -8.91 2.40 11.02
N GLU A 195 -10.22 2.47 11.20
CA GLU A 195 -11.15 2.38 10.07
C GLU A 195 -10.86 3.53 9.07
N PRO A 196 -10.78 3.22 7.76
CA PRO A 196 -10.57 4.21 6.72
C PRO A 196 -11.59 5.35 6.81
N LYS A 197 -11.12 6.59 6.57
CA LYS A 197 -11.96 7.78 6.57
C LYS A 197 -12.07 8.32 5.16
N ALA A 198 -13.23 8.85 4.82
CA ALA A 198 -13.47 9.53 3.54
C ALA A 198 -12.40 10.61 3.29
N GLN A 199 -11.74 10.53 2.14
CA GLN A 199 -10.74 11.47 1.65
C GLN A 199 -11.23 12.14 0.37
N PRO A 200 -10.86 13.39 0.09
CA PRO A 200 -11.16 14.01 -1.19
C PRO A 200 -10.50 13.23 -2.33
N TYR A 201 -11.18 13.13 -3.47
CA TYR A 201 -10.59 12.64 -4.71
C TYR A 201 -10.47 13.75 -5.75
N THR A 202 -9.57 13.57 -6.71
CA THR A 202 -9.45 14.42 -7.89
C THR A 202 -9.59 13.58 -9.16
N LEU A 203 -10.07 14.22 -10.23
CA LEU A 203 -10.15 13.66 -11.58
C LEU A 203 -9.23 14.44 -12.49
N HIS A 204 -8.54 13.72 -13.37
CA HIS A 204 -7.63 14.28 -14.36
C HIS A 204 -7.85 13.62 -15.72
N ILE A 205 -8.02 14.42 -16.76
CA ILE A 205 -8.16 13.99 -18.16
C ILE A 205 -6.83 14.15 -18.87
N GLU A 206 -6.43 13.10 -19.59
CA GLU A 206 -5.38 13.17 -20.61
C GLU A 206 -6.05 13.17 -21.99
N THR A 207 -5.73 14.16 -22.83
CA THR A 207 -6.32 14.29 -24.16
C THR A 207 -5.59 13.45 -25.21
N ASP A 208 -6.26 13.13 -26.32
CA ASP A 208 -5.66 12.41 -27.46
C ASP A 208 -4.64 13.24 -28.28
N GLY A 209 -4.20 14.39 -27.74
CA GLY A 209 -3.36 15.38 -28.42
C GLY A 209 -4.12 16.33 -29.36
N SER A 210 -5.42 16.11 -29.60
CA SER A 210 -6.27 17.07 -30.33
C SER A 210 -6.87 18.16 -29.44
N GLY A 211 -6.86 17.95 -28.12
CA GLY A 211 -7.54 18.80 -27.13
C GLY A 211 -9.07 18.70 -27.15
N ASN A 212 -9.65 17.86 -28.04
CA ASN A 212 -11.10 17.74 -28.20
C ASN A 212 -11.66 16.40 -27.71
N ASN A 213 -10.82 15.36 -27.58
CA ASN A 213 -11.23 14.06 -27.10
C ASN A 213 -10.36 13.62 -25.92
N THR A 214 -10.99 12.91 -24.98
CA THR A 214 -10.35 12.27 -23.85
C THR A 214 -9.76 10.93 -24.28
N GLN A 215 -8.47 10.73 -24.02
CA GLN A 215 -7.78 9.46 -24.20
C GLN A 215 -7.95 8.57 -22.97
N SER A 216 -7.72 9.13 -21.79
CA SER A 216 -7.88 8.47 -20.50
C SER A 216 -8.33 9.47 -19.43
N GLU A 217 -8.88 8.93 -18.35
CA GLU A 217 -9.20 9.72 -17.16
C GLU A 217 -8.59 9.03 -15.94
N THR A 218 -8.03 9.77 -14.99
CA THR A 218 -7.43 9.22 -13.78
C THR A 218 -8.15 9.76 -12.56
N ILE A 219 -8.58 8.85 -11.68
CA ILE A 219 -8.98 9.22 -10.32
C ILE A 219 -7.78 9.09 -9.38
N SER A 220 -7.56 10.12 -8.56
CA SER A 220 -6.52 10.12 -7.52
C SER A 220 -7.12 10.38 -6.14
N PHE A 221 -6.70 9.61 -5.13
CA PHE A 221 -7.15 9.76 -3.75
C PHE A 221 -6.14 9.16 -2.77
N ASP A 222 -6.25 9.53 -1.50
CA ASP A 222 -5.43 8.96 -0.44
C ASP A 222 -6.13 7.75 0.18
N ALA A 223 -5.45 6.60 0.22
CA ALA A 223 -5.99 5.35 0.74
C ALA A 223 -5.05 4.71 1.77
N PRO A 224 -5.60 3.97 2.76
CA PRO A 224 -4.79 3.19 3.66
C PRO A 224 -3.93 2.13 2.94
N SER A 225 -2.71 1.95 3.41
CA SER A 225 -1.82 0.87 2.99
C SER A 225 -1.19 0.26 4.23
N TYR A 226 -1.57 -0.99 4.51
CA TYR A 226 -1.03 -1.73 5.64
C TYR A 226 0.32 -2.32 5.27
N SER A 227 1.38 -1.67 5.75
CA SER A 227 2.75 -2.10 5.53
C SER A 227 3.51 -1.97 6.84
N PHE A 228 3.97 -3.10 7.37
CA PHE A 228 4.70 -3.18 8.62
C PHE A 228 6.17 -3.50 8.36
N TYR A 229 6.98 -3.23 9.37
CA TYR A 229 8.38 -3.62 9.34
C TYR A 229 8.48 -5.15 9.31
N LYS A 230 9.11 -5.69 8.27
CA LYS A 230 9.38 -7.12 8.15
C LYS A 230 10.88 -7.33 8.13
N ALA A 231 11.41 -8.07 9.08
CA ALA A 231 12.71 -8.73 8.97
C ALA A 231 12.49 -10.19 8.62
N GLN A 232 13.25 -10.74 7.67
CA GLN A 232 13.17 -12.14 7.25
C GLN A 232 14.58 -12.72 7.15
N SER A 233 14.80 -13.86 7.81
CA SER A 233 16.03 -14.65 7.64
C SER A 233 15.98 -15.40 6.32
N GLY A 234 17.01 -15.28 5.49
CA GLY A 234 17.13 -16.01 4.22
C GLY A 234 17.44 -15.09 3.03
N ARG A 235 18.11 -15.65 2.01
CA ARG A 235 18.60 -14.88 0.86
C ARG A 235 17.42 -14.57 -0.05
N LYS A 236 17.38 -13.35 -0.61
CA LYS A 236 16.60 -13.09 -1.83
C LYS A 236 17.13 -13.99 -2.96
N GLY A 237 16.46 -15.12 -3.21
CA GLY A 237 16.76 -16.04 -4.33
C GLY A 237 17.55 -17.32 -4.02
N GLN A 238 17.65 -17.78 -2.76
CA GLN A 238 18.08 -19.17 -2.46
C GLN A 238 17.08 -19.89 -1.57
N VAL A 239 17.02 -21.21 -1.72
CA VAL A 239 15.99 -22.11 -1.19
C VAL A 239 16.42 -22.80 0.12
N ASP A 240 17.67 -22.62 0.55
CA ASP A 240 18.21 -23.36 1.69
C ASP A 240 18.20 -22.46 2.94
N ASP A 241 17.32 -22.81 3.89
CA ASP A 241 17.22 -22.30 5.26
C ASP A 241 18.45 -22.70 6.12
N GLU A 242 19.66 -22.75 5.56
CA GLU A 242 20.86 -23.08 6.34
C GLU A 242 21.15 -21.95 7.33
N GLU A 243 21.16 -22.34 8.61
CA GLU A 243 21.49 -21.46 9.73
C GLU A 243 22.94 -20.98 9.58
N GLN A 244 23.14 -19.67 9.45
CA GLN A 244 24.48 -19.09 9.31
C GLN A 244 25.26 -19.26 10.61
N THR A 245 26.48 -19.78 10.51
CA THR A 245 27.40 -19.80 11.64
C THR A 245 27.95 -18.39 11.90
N PRO A 246 28.46 -18.09 13.10
CA PRO A 246 29.12 -16.81 13.36
C PRO A 246 30.30 -16.52 12.41
N ALA A 247 31.00 -17.56 11.91
CA ALA A 247 32.03 -17.43 10.89
C ALA A 247 31.46 -16.96 9.53
N ASP A 248 30.29 -17.46 9.14
CA ASP A 248 29.58 -16.98 7.94
C ASP A 248 29.16 -15.52 8.08
N VAL A 249 28.72 -15.13 9.28
CA VAL A 249 28.33 -13.74 9.59
C VAL A 249 29.52 -12.80 9.51
N LEU A 250 30.71 -13.20 10.00
CA LEU A 250 31.93 -12.41 9.84
C LEU A 250 32.33 -12.24 8.37
N THR A 251 32.13 -13.28 7.56
CA THR A 251 32.59 -13.30 6.18
C THR A 251 31.64 -12.58 5.22
N TRP A 252 30.33 -12.74 5.42
CA TRP A 252 29.30 -12.31 4.47
C TRP A 252 28.24 -11.38 5.07
N GLY A 253 28.30 -11.12 6.38
CA GLY A 253 27.21 -10.49 7.12
C GLY A 253 26.07 -11.47 7.42
N ILE A 254 25.13 -11.03 8.25
CA ILE A 254 23.92 -11.81 8.52
C ILE A 254 22.91 -11.63 7.38
N ASN A 255 22.26 -12.73 7.02
CA ASN A 255 21.33 -12.82 5.91
C ASN A 255 19.91 -12.51 6.39
N VAL A 256 19.68 -11.24 6.69
CA VAL A 256 18.35 -10.72 7.01
C VAL A 256 17.97 -9.66 6.00
N SER A 257 16.84 -9.87 5.32
CA SER A 257 16.24 -8.85 4.48
C SER A 257 15.21 -8.05 5.28
N TYR A 258 15.13 -6.76 4.98
CA TYR A 258 14.24 -5.84 5.66
C TYR A 258 13.33 -5.14 4.66
N THR A 259 12.05 -5.03 5.03
CA THR A 259 11.11 -4.11 4.40
C THR A 259 10.72 -3.08 5.44
N GLU A 260 10.99 -1.80 5.16
CA GLU A 260 10.52 -0.71 6.00
C GLU A 260 8.99 -0.69 6.01
N ALA A 261 8.42 -0.29 7.15
CA ALA A 261 7.00 0.01 7.20
C ALA A 261 6.68 1.15 6.23
N GLY A 262 5.75 0.91 5.31
CA GLY A 262 5.26 1.94 4.39
C GLY A 262 4.48 3.03 5.13
N LYS A 263 4.16 4.11 4.40
CA LYS A 263 3.20 5.09 4.91
C LYS A 263 1.84 4.41 5.10
N ALA A 264 1.21 4.69 6.24
CA ALA A 264 -0.16 4.25 6.51
C ALA A 264 -1.16 4.75 5.45
N ILE A 265 -0.80 5.78 4.69
CA ILE A 265 -1.61 6.36 3.62
C ILE A 265 -0.74 6.49 2.35
N ARG A 266 -1.25 5.99 1.23
CA ARG A 266 -0.67 6.14 -0.11
C ARG A 266 -1.60 6.94 -1.00
N ASN A 267 -1.02 7.70 -1.92
CA ASN A 267 -1.78 8.31 -3.00
C ASN A 267 -2.02 7.24 -4.06
N GLU A 268 -3.26 6.80 -4.17
CA GLU A 268 -3.73 5.86 -5.19
C GLU A 268 -4.08 6.63 -6.47
N ARG A 269 -3.75 6.03 -7.61
CA ARG A 269 -4.07 6.55 -8.94
C ARG A 269 -4.62 5.41 -9.77
N ILE A 270 -5.89 5.50 -10.14
CA ILE A 270 -6.55 4.51 -10.98
C ILE A 270 -6.81 5.16 -12.34
N GLU A 271 -6.15 4.62 -13.35
CA GLU A 271 -6.34 5.01 -14.74
C GLU A 271 -7.59 4.30 -15.29
N LEU A 272 -8.56 5.10 -15.71
CA LEU A 272 -9.85 4.69 -16.24
C LEU A 272 -9.77 4.68 -17.76
N PHE A 273 -9.79 3.48 -18.33
CA PHE A 273 -9.90 3.27 -19.78
C PHE A 273 -11.35 3.13 -20.22
N SER A 274 -11.55 3.13 -21.54
CA SER A 274 -12.87 2.97 -22.16
C SER A 274 -13.73 1.90 -21.47
N PRO A 275 -15.04 2.14 -21.33
CA PRO A 275 -15.94 1.36 -20.47
C PRO A 275 -15.84 -0.14 -20.71
N VAL A 276 -15.84 -0.93 -19.63
CA VAL A 276 -15.89 -2.39 -19.75
C VAL A 276 -17.31 -2.80 -20.12
N ASN A 277 -17.40 -3.80 -21.01
CA ASN A 277 -18.67 -4.47 -21.27
C ASN A 277 -19.23 -5.05 -19.96
N LYS A 278 -20.56 -5.11 -19.86
CA LYS A 278 -21.23 -5.73 -18.71
C LYS A 278 -20.76 -7.17 -18.52
N GLN A 279 -20.38 -7.52 -17.31
CA GLN A 279 -19.99 -8.87 -16.93
C GLN A 279 -20.91 -9.37 -15.82
N THR A 280 -21.40 -10.59 -15.94
CA THR A 280 -22.30 -11.18 -14.94
C THR A 280 -21.56 -12.27 -14.18
N VAL A 281 -21.53 -12.13 -12.85
CA VAL A 281 -20.99 -13.15 -11.94
C VAL A 281 -22.13 -13.55 -11.02
N TYR A 282 -22.54 -14.81 -11.12
CA TYR A 282 -23.78 -15.31 -10.51
C TYR A 282 -24.98 -14.44 -10.91
N ASP A 283 -25.67 -13.83 -9.94
CA ASP A 283 -26.86 -13.01 -10.16
C ASP A 283 -26.57 -11.50 -10.20
N MET A 284 -25.29 -11.12 -10.15
CA MET A 284 -24.86 -9.72 -10.16
C MET A 284 -24.27 -9.33 -11.50
N THR A 285 -24.70 -8.19 -12.03
CA THR A 285 -24.16 -7.60 -13.25
C THR A 285 -23.26 -6.43 -12.89
N PHE A 286 -22.03 -6.46 -13.36
CA PHE A 286 -21.00 -5.44 -13.15
C PHE A 286 -20.75 -4.66 -14.43
N ALA A 287 -20.56 -3.36 -14.32
CA ALA A 287 -20.09 -2.47 -15.38
C ALA A 287 -19.21 -1.37 -14.79
N GLY A 288 -18.42 -0.68 -15.62
CA GLY A 288 -17.53 0.37 -15.13
C GLY A 288 -16.41 0.66 -16.10
N PHE A 289 -15.21 0.77 -15.55
CA PHE A 289 -13.95 1.05 -16.24
C PHE A 289 -12.96 -0.10 -16.00
N SER A 290 -11.91 -0.17 -16.82
CA SER A 290 -10.89 -1.23 -16.67
C SER A 290 -10.28 -1.15 -15.26
N GLY A 291 -10.34 -2.24 -14.50
CA GLY A 291 -9.84 -2.30 -13.12
C GLY A 291 -10.74 -1.62 -12.06
N LEU A 292 -11.91 -1.10 -12.44
CA LEU A 292 -12.87 -0.52 -11.50
C LEU A 292 -14.32 -0.72 -11.95
N ALA A 293 -15.09 -1.52 -11.23
CA ALA A 293 -16.47 -1.87 -11.61
C ALA A 293 -17.48 -1.61 -10.48
N THR A 294 -18.75 -1.42 -10.82
CA THR A 294 -19.85 -1.32 -9.86
C THR A 294 -21.01 -2.22 -10.28
N THR A 295 -21.86 -2.58 -9.33
CA THR A 295 -23.07 -3.37 -9.60
C THR A 295 -24.10 -2.50 -10.31
N VAL A 296 -24.62 -2.96 -11.44
CA VAL A 296 -25.62 -2.26 -12.25
C VAL A 296 -26.80 -3.16 -12.59
N ASN A 297 -27.93 -2.56 -12.95
CA ASN A 297 -29.08 -3.26 -13.49
C ASN A 297 -28.81 -3.75 -14.92
N GLU A 298 -29.50 -4.81 -15.34
CA GLU A 298 -29.34 -5.40 -16.70
C GLU A 298 -29.50 -4.36 -17.83
N ASN A 299 -30.42 -3.41 -17.67
CA ASN A 299 -30.73 -2.39 -18.67
C ASN A 299 -29.86 -1.13 -18.57
N HIS A 300 -28.83 -1.10 -17.72
CA HIS A 300 -27.97 0.06 -17.54
C HIS A 300 -27.30 0.48 -18.87
N ALA A 301 -27.30 1.76 -19.20
CA ALA A 301 -26.81 2.24 -20.50
C ALA A 301 -25.27 2.23 -20.63
N GLY A 302 -24.55 2.07 -19.52
CA GLY A 302 -23.10 2.01 -19.48
C GLY A 302 -22.47 3.28 -18.91
N PHE A 303 -21.15 3.35 -18.99
CA PHE A 303 -20.37 4.51 -18.56
C PHE A 303 -19.66 5.12 -19.78
N VAL A 304 -19.15 6.34 -19.64
CA VAL A 304 -18.27 7.01 -20.62
C VAL A 304 -17.22 7.82 -19.86
N LEU A 305 -16.10 8.15 -20.50
CA LEU A 305 -15.13 9.11 -19.96
C LEU A 305 -15.72 10.52 -20.03
N ASP A 306 -15.29 11.40 -19.14
CA ASP A 306 -15.60 12.83 -19.26
C ASP A 306 -14.96 13.45 -20.51
N THR A 307 -15.49 14.57 -20.98
CA THR A 307 -14.92 15.34 -22.09
C THR A 307 -14.01 16.46 -21.57
N PRO A 308 -13.03 16.97 -22.35
CA PRO A 308 -12.11 18.00 -21.88
C PRO A 308 -12.77 19.33 -21.45
N ASP A 309 -14.02 19.57 -21.86
CA ASP A 309 -14.82 20.72 -21.44
C ASP A 309 -15.65 20.48 -20.16
N THR A 310 -15.58 19.29 -19.57
CA THR A 310 -16.23 19.00 -18.29
C THR A 310 -15.69 19.93 -17.20
N LYS A 311 -16.60 20.62 -16.52
CA LYS A 311 -16.24 21.58 -15.46
C LYS A 311 -15.73 20.87 -14.22
N GLY A 312 -14.62 21.39 -13.68
CA GLY A 312 -14.07 20.95 -12.39
C GLY A 312 -13.11 19.77 -12.48
N ILE A 313 -12.71 19.38 -13.69
CA ILE A 313 -11.72 18.34 -13.95
C ILE A 313 -10.43 19.00 -14.46
N GLU A 314 -9.29 18.51 -14.00
CA GLU A 314 -7.98 18.96 -14.49
C GLU A 314 -7.69 18.35 -15.86
N VAL A 315 -7.22 19.15 -16.82
CA VAL A 315 -6.87 18.71 -18.19
C VAL A 315 -5.41 19.05 -18.45
N ASP A 316 -4.71 18.20 -19.21
CA ASP A 316 -3.30 18.35 -19.59
C ASP A 316 -2.99 19.52 -20.56
#